data_AF-A0A965PWD7-F1
#
_entry.id   AF-A0A965PWD7-F1
#
_cell.length_a   1.000
_cell.length_b   1.000
_cell.length_c   1.000
_cell.angle_alpha   90.00
_cell.angle_beta   90.00
_cell.angle_gamma   90.00
#
_symmetry.space_group_name_H-M   'P 1'
#
loop_
_entity.id
_entity.type
_entity.pdbx_description
1 polymer ?
#
loop_
_entity_poly.entity_id
_entity_poly.type
_entity_poly.pdbx_seq_one_letter_code
_entity_poly.pdbx_strand_id
1 'polypeptide(L)'
;MSYSISELAREFDLTTRAIRFYEDLGLLQPQRTGPLGRSRVYSARDRTRLKLTLRAKRLGLSLTEAKDIIDTYDSPRDTGAQLHKFLDVLARHREQVEGQLADLQANLEEIKTHQREARALLTRMDAAVPKAAAKPPRKVSARAAGVAA
;
A
#
# COMPACT_ATOMS: atom_id res chain seq x y z
N MET A 1 32.89 -3.95 -12.01
CA MET A 1 32.40 -4.76 -10.87
C MET A 1 31.20 -5.56 -11.34
N SER A 2 31.07 -6.81 -10.89
CA SER A 2 29.99 -7.73 -11.27
C SER A 2 29.30 -8.28 -10.03
N TYR A 3 28.00 -8.56 -10.13
CA TYR A 3 27.16 -9.03 -9.04
C TYR A 3 26.44 -10.32 -9.45
N SER A 4 26.21 -11.20 -8.49
CA SER A 4 25.32 -12.36 -8.61
C SER A 4 23.89 -11.98 -8.26
N ILE A 5 22.94 -12.83 -8.66
CA ILE A 5 21.52 -12.62 -8.32
C ILE A 5 21.29 -12.59 -6.79
N SER A 6 22.04 -13.40 -6.04
CA SER A 6 21.90 -13.52 -4.59
C SER A 6 22.50 -12.31 -3.86
N GLU A 7 23.50 -11.65 -4.44
CA GLU A 7 24.04 -10.40 -3.90
C GLU A 7 23.04 -9.26 -4.10
N LEU A 8 22.52 -9.08 -5.32
CA LEU A 8 21.49 -8.06 -5.57
C LEU A 8 20.21 -8.31 -4.75
N ALA A 9 19.81 -9.57 -4.60
CA ALA A 9 18.66 -9.94 -3.77
C ALA A 9 18.84 -9.47 -2.32
N ARG A 10 20.00 -9.75 -1.72
CA ARG A 10 20.31 -9.32 -0.35
C ARG A 10 20.46 -7.80 -0.23
N GLU A 11 21.12 -7.17 -1.20
CA GLU A 11 21.37 -5.74 -1.18
C GLU A 11 20.08 -4.91 -1.23
N PHE A 12 19.13 -5.32 -2.07
CA PHE A 12 17.88 -4.58 -2.29
C PHE A 12 16.68 -5.14 -1.51
N ASP A 13 16.92 -6.09 -0.60
CA ASP A 13 15.86 -6.79 0.15
C ASP A 13 14.76 -7.36 -0.77
N LEU A 14 15.20 -8.08 -1.81
CA LEU A 14 14.36 -8.71 -2.80
C LEU A 14 14.55 -10.22 -2.80
N THR A 15 13.53 -10.95 -3.23
CA THR A 15 13.70 -12.36 -3.58
C THR A 15 14.42 -12.48 -4.93
N THR A 16 15.16 -13.56 -5.13
CA THR A 16 15.73 -13.89 -6.44
C THR A 16 14.64 -14.06 -7.51
N ARG A 17 13.43 -14.45 -7.11
CA ARG A 17 12.24 -14.50 -7.97
C ARG A 17 11.85 -13.10 -8.47
N ALA A 18 11.86 -12.08 -7.60
CA ALA A 18 11.56 -10.72 -7.99
C ALA A 18 12.59 -10.15 -8.98
N ILE A 19 13.87 -10.47 -8.78
CA ILE A 19 14.93 -10.04 -9.72
C ILE A 19 14.73 -10.69 -11.09
N ARG A 20 14.43 -11.99 -11.16
CA ARG A 20 14.10 -12.67 -12.43
C ARG A 20 12.89 -12.06 -13.12
N PHE A 21 11.87 -11.69 -12.35
CA PHE A 21 10.72 -11.00 -12.92
C PHE A 21 11.12 -9.65 -13.55
N TYR A 22 12.06 -8.91 -12.96
CA TYR A 22 12.59 -7.69 -13.58
C TYR A 22 13.48 -7.99 -14.81
N GLU A 23 14.21 -9.11 -14.84
CA GLU A 23 14.88 -9.60 -16.06
C GLU A 23 13.86 -9.86 -17.19
N ASP A 24 12.76 -10.57 -16.89
CA ASP A 24 11.72 -10.92 -17.87
C ASP A 24 11.03 -9.68 -18.46
N LEU A 25 10.92 -8.61 -17.67
CA LEU A 25 10.43 -7.29 -18.12
C LEU A 25 11.48 -6.50 -18.92
N GLY A 26 12.71 -7.00 -19.05
CA GLY A 26 13.80 -6.32 -19.75
C GLY A 26 14.41 -5.14 -18.98
N LEU A 27 14.12 -5.00 -17.68
CA LEU A 27 14.69 -3.96 -16.83
C LEU A 27 16.16 -4.21 -16.51
N LEU A 28 16.56 -5.48 -16.49
CA LEU A 28 17.92 -5.94 -16.25
C LEU A 28 18.36 -6.83 -17.40
N GLN A 29 19.63 -6.75 -17.79
CA GLN A 29 20.19 -7.56 -18.87
C GLN A 29 21.48 -8.23 -18.41
N PRO A 30 21.39 -9.23 -17.50
CA PRO A 30 22.57 -9.92 -17.00
C PRO A 30 23.26 -10.70 -18.12
N GLN A 31 24.59 -10.75 -18.05
CA GLN A 31 25.38 -11.66 -18.86
C GLN A 31 25.26 -13.08 -18.32
N ARG A 32 25.19 -14.06 -19.22
CA ARG A 32 25.22 -15.48 -18.85
C ARG A 32 26.65 -16.01 -18.93
N THR A 33 27.12 -16.62 -17.84
CA THR A 33 28.49 -17.17 -17.74
C THR A 33 28.50 -18.61 -17.22
N GLY A 34 29.64 -19.29 -17.39
CA GLY A 34 29.88 -20.66 -16.96
C GLY A 34 29.38 -21.73 -17.95
N PRO A 35 29.60 -23.03 -17.62
CA PRO A 35 29.21 -24.13 -18.49
C PRO A 35 27.70 -24.09 -18.76
N LEU A 36 27.31 -24.15 -20.03
CA LEU A 36 25.91 -24.09 -20.49
C LEU A 36 25.16 -22.78 -20.12
N GLY A 37 25.87 -21.70 -19.77
CA GLY A 37 25.26 -20.40 -19.48
C GLY A 37 24.35 -20.36 -18.25
N ARG A 38 24.61 -21.23 -17.26
CA ARG A 38 23.76 -21.38 -16.07
C ARG A 38 23.88 -20.24 -15.06
N SER A 39 25.00 -19.51 -15.04
CA SER A 39 25.23 -18.43 -14.08
C SER A 39 24.83 -17.08 -14.67
N ARG A 40 24.15 -16.24 -13.88
CA ARG A 40 23.79 -14.86 -14.23
C ARG A 40 24.73 -13.91 -13.53
N VAL A 41 25.34 -13.03 -14.30
CA VAL A 41 26.26 -12.01 -13.82
C VAL A 41 25.72 -10.64 -14.23
N TYR A 42 25.46 -9.81 -13.23
CA TYR A 42 24.92 -8.47 -13.37
C TYR A 42 26.05 -7.46 -13.35
N SER A 43 25.97 -6.47 -14.23
CA SER A 43 26.91 -5.36 -14.26
C SER A 43 26.58 -4.29 -13.21
N ALA A 44 27.50 -3.34 -13.01
CA ALA A 44 27.21 -2.13 -12.25
C ALA A 44 26.06 -1.29 -12.85
N ARG A 45 25.85 -1.39 -14.18
CA ARG A 45 24.72 -0.75 -14.87
C ARG A 45 23.42 -1.42 -14.47
N ASP A 46 23.35 -2.75 -14.47
CA ASP A 46 22.17 -3.49 -14.02
C ASP A 46 21.81 -3.15 -12.56
N ARG A 47 22.82 -3.09 -11.68
CA ARG A 47 22.61 -2.66 -10.29
C ARG A 47 22.02 -1.25 -10.21
N THR A 48 22.52 -0.32 -11.01
CA THR A 48 22.01 1.06 -11.06
C THR A 48 20.59 1.11 -11.61
N ARG A 49 20.30 0.38 -12.68
CA ARG A 49 18.95 0.23 -13.25
C ARG A 49 17.98 -0.35 -12.21
N LEU A 50 18.36 -1.40 -11.49
CA LEU A 50 17.55 -1.98 -10.42
C LEU A 50 17.22 -0.95 -9.32
N LYS A 51 18.22 -0.18 -8.87
CA LYS A 51 18.01 0.88 -7.89
C LYS A 51 17.02 1.94 -8.38
N LEU A 52 17.11 2.35 -9.64
CA LEU A 52 16.19 3.32 -10.24
C LEU A 52 14.77 2.76 -10.38
N THR A 53 14.62 1.51 -10.81
CA THR A 53 13.33 0.83 -10.88
C THR A 53 12.63 0.79 -9.53
N LEU A 54 13.36 0.45 -8.46
CA LEU A 54 12.80 0.40 -7.12
C LEU A 54 12.40 1.78 -6.61
N ARG A 55 13.16 2.82 -6.95
CA ARG A 55 12.79 4.21 -6.65
C ARG A 55 11.52 4.62 -7.39
N ALA A 56 11.40 4.32 -8.68
CA ALA A 56 10.22 4.60 -9.47
C ALA A 56 8.98 3.90 -8.89
N LYS A 57 9.10 2.61 -8.55
CA LYS A 57 8.02 1.85 -7.89
C LYS A 57 7.61 2.48 -6.55
N ARG A 58 8.57 2.96 -5.74
CA ARG A 58 8.28 3.67 -4.49
C ARG A 58 7.55 5.00 -4.70
N LEU A 59 7.73 5.62 -5.86
CA LEU A 59 7.04 6.83 -6.27
C LEU A 59 5.66 6.54 -6.90
N GLY A 60 5.19 5.28 -6.87
CA GLY A 60 3.88 4.90 -7.41
C GLY A 60 3.84 4.62 -8.91
N LEU A 61 4.99 4.67 -9.59
CA LEU A 61 5.08 4.36 -11.02
C LEU A 61 4.96 2.86 -11.28
N SER A 62 4.34 2.50 -12.40
CA SER A 62 4.36 1.14 -12.91
C SER A 62 5.77 0.73 -13.36
N LEU A 63 6.03 -0.58 -13.42
CA LEU A 63 7.33 -1.10 -13.88
C LEU A 63 7.59 -0.79 -15.36
N THR A 64 6.54 -0.66 -16.17
CA THR A 64 6.62 -0.24 -17.57
C THR A 64 7.03 1.23 -17.70
N GLU A 65 6.43 2.13 -16.91
CA GLU A 65 6.84 3.55 -16.90
C GLU A 65 8.27 3.71 -16.38
N ALA A 66 8.64 2.94 -15.34
CA ALA A 66 10.00 2.91 -14.83
C ALA A 66 10.98 2.48 -15.94
N LYS A 67 10.65 1.43 -16.70
CA LYS A 67 11.46 0.95 -17.82
C LYS A 67 11.63 2.03 -18.89
N ASP A 68 10.54 2.65 -19.32
CA ASP A 68 10.58 3.67 -20.39
C ASP A 68 11.44 4.87 -20.02
N ILE A 69 11.38 5.31 -18.75
CA ILE A 69 12.24 6.36 -18.23
C ILE A 69 13.71 5.90 -18.25
N ILE A 70 14.01 4.75 -17.65
CA ILE A 70 15.38 4.25 -17.50
C ILE A 70 16.03 3.95 -18.87
N ASP A 71 15.28 3.41 -19.83
CA ASP A 71 15.75 3.16 -21.19
C ASP A 71 16.08 4.47 -21.92
N THR A 72 15.37 5.56 -21.62
CA THR A 72 15.69 6.88 -22.18
C THR A 72 17.08 7.37 -21.70
N TYR A 73 17.48 7.06 -20.45
CA TYR A 73 18.78 7.44 -19.87
C TYR A 73 19.99 6.71 -20.46
N ASP A 74 19.79 5.52 -21.03
CA ASP A 74 20.88 4.71 -21.58
C ASP A 74 21.36 5.19 -22.96
N SER A 75 20.73 6.23 -23.52
CA SER A 75 21.19 6.91 -24.74
C SER A 75 22.06 8.13 -24.38
N PRO A 76 23.29 8.25 -24.92
CA PRO A 76 24.22 9.35 -24.59
C PRO A 76 23.83 10.72 -25.17
N ARG A 77 22.60 10.88 -25.68
CA ARG A 77 22.16 12.12 -26.32
C ARG A 77 21.14 12.83 -25.44
N ASP A 78 21.52 14.04 -25.05
CA ASP A 78 20.69 15.10 -24.44
C ASP A 78 20.04 14.77 -23.09
N THR A 79 20.83 14.92 -22.03
CA THR A 79 20.39 14.83 -20.62
C THR A 79 19.25 15.81 -20.29
N GLY A 80 19.12 16.94 -21.02
CA GLY A 80 18.05 17.92 -20.80
C GLY A 80 16.69 17.37 -21.23
N ALA A 81 16.60 16.81 -22.43
CA ALA A 81 15.37 16.20 -22.94
C ALA A 81 14.90 15.01 -22.06
N GLN A 82 15.85 14.22 -21.53
CA GLN A 82 15.58 13.14 -20.58
C GLN A 82 14.94 13.65 -19.28
N LEU A 83 15.49 14.73 -18.72
CA LEU A 83 14.99 15.33 -17.48
C LEU A 83 13.59 15.94 -17.68
N HIS A 84 13.32 16.59 -18.82
CA HIS A 84 11.98 17.09 -19.13
C HIS A 84 10.95 15.95 -19.17
N LYS A 85 11.24 14.86 -19.90
CA LYS A 85 10.34 13.70 -19.95
C LYS A 85 10.11 13.08 -18.56
N PHE A 86 11.14 13.05 -17.72
CA PHE A 86 11.02 12.57 -16.35
C PHE A 86 10.13 13.49 -15.50
N LEU A 87 10.30 14.81 -15.61
CA LEU A 87 9.45 15.79 -14.94
C LEU A 87 7.99 15.66 -15.38
N ASP A 88 7.71 15.42 -16.67
CA ASP A 88 6.35 15.22 -17.19
C ASP A 88 5.69 13.97 -16.61
N VAL A 89 6.45 12.88 -16.44
CA VAL A 89 5.95 11.67 -15.78
C VAL A 89 5.65 11.94 -14.31
N LEU A 90 6.55 12.62 -13.59
CA LEU A 90 6.34 12.97 -12.18
C LEU A 90 5.16 13.91 -11.99
N ALA A 91 4.97 14.90 -12.88
CA ALA A 91 3.87 15.84 -12.81
C ALA A 91 2.51 15.15 -12.97
N ARG A 92 2.37 14.29 -13.98
CA ARG A 92 1.14 13.48 -14.19
C ARG A 92 0.83 12.59 -13.00
N HIS A 93 1.85 11.95 -12.43
CA HIS A 93 1.64 11.10 -11.26
C HIS A 93 1.27 11.91 -10.02
N ARG A 94 1.91 13.07 -9.81
CA ARG A 94 1.55 13.99 -8.72
C ARG A 94 0.08 14.38 -8.82
N GLU A 95 -0.37 14.79 -10.00
CA GLU A 95 -1.77 15.18 -10.24
C GLU A 95 -2.74 14.02 -9.91
N GLN A 96 -2.41 12.80 -10.33
CA GLN A 96 -3.19 11.61 -9.99
C GLN A 96 -3.29 11.38 -8.47
N VAL A 97 -2.17 11.46 -7.76
CA VAL A 97 -2.12 11.27 -6.29
C VAL A 97 -2.87 12.39 -5.57
N GLU A 98 -2.72 13.64 -6.01
CA GLU A 98 -3.44 14.78 -5.46
C GLU A 98 -4.96 14.64 -5.66
N GLY A 99 -5.40 14.16 -6.83
CA GLY A 99 -6.81 13.84 -7.09
C GLY A 99 -7.34 12.73 -6.16
N GLN A 100 -6.60 11.62 -6.04
CA GLN A 100 -6.95 10.54 -5.11
C GLN A 100 -7.04 11.01 -3.65
N LEU A 101 -6.14 11.91 -3.24
CA LEU A 101 -6.17 12.49 -1.90
C LEU A 101 -7.44 13.33 -1.68
N ALA A 102 -7.82 14.15 -2.68
CA ALA A 102 -9.04 14.95 -2.61
C ALA A 102 -10.30 14.08 -2.49
N ASP A 103 -10.39 13.00 -3.28
CA ASP A 103 -11.50 12.05 -3.22
C ASP A 103 -11.58 11.35 -1.86
N LEU A 104 -10.43 10.91 -1.33
CA LEU A 104 -10.36 10.28 -0.01
C LEU A 104 -10.75 11.24 1.11
N GLN A 105 -10.38 12.52 1.00
CA GLN A 105 -10.78 13.56 1.95
C GLN A 105 -12.29 13.80 1.92
N ALA A 106 -12.89 13.90 0.73
CA ALA A 106 -14.33 14.06 0.58
C ALA A 106 -15.10 12.89 1.19
N ASN A 107 -14.69 11.66 0.89
CA ASN A 107 -15.27 10.44 1.46
C ASN A 107 -15.15 10.42 3.01
N LEU A 108 -13.99 10.81 3.54
CA LEU A 108 -13.80 10.89 4.99
C LEU A 108 -14.78 11.86 5.67
N GLU A 109 -15.07 13.00 5.04
CA GLU A 109 -16.05 13.96 5.58
C GLU A 109 -17.49 13.43 5.51
N GLU A 110 -17.85 12.70 4.46
CA GLU A 110 -19.13 12.01 4.35
C GLU A 110 -19.29 10.96 5.45
N ILE A 111 -18.28 10.11 5.65
CA ILE A 111 -18.23 9.12 6.74
C ILE A 111 -18.42 9.80 8.10
N LYS A 112 -17.68 10.89 8.37
CA LYS A 112 -17.82 11.64 9.64
C LYS A 112 -19.23 12.20 9.82
N THR A 113 -19.86 12.66 8.75
CA THR A 113 -21.23 13.18 8.78
C THR A 113 -22.21 12.09 9.18
N HIS A 114 -22.17 10.94 8.52
CA HIS A 114 -23.02 9.81 8.87
C HIS A 114 -22.76 9.27 10.27
N GLN A 115 -21.50 9.27 10.72
CA GLN A 115 -21.18 8.90 12.11
C GLN A 115 -21.83 9.85 13.12
N ARG A 116 -21.85 11.17 12.85
CA ARG A 116 -22.51 12.14 13.73
C ARG A 116 -24.03 11.93 13.75
N GLU A 117 -24.64 11.73 12.58
CA GLU A 117 -26.08 11.50 12.45
C GLU A 117 -26.50 10.22 13.19
N ALA A 118 -25.79 9.12 12.97
CA ALA A 118 -26.07 7.85 13.65
C ALA A 118 -25.97 7.98 15.18
N ARG A 119 -24.93 8.66 15.68
CA ARG A 119 -24.78 8.92 17.13
C ARG A 119 -25.93 9.77 17.68
N ALA A 120 -26.36 10.79 16.94
CA ALA A 120 -27.47 11.64 17.36
C ALA A 120 -28.79 10.86 17.40
N LEU A 121 -29.05 9.97 16.42
CA LEU A 121 -30.21 9.10 16.41
C LEU A 121 -30.20 8.11 17.57
N LEU A 122 -29.08 7.44 17.83
CA LEU A 122 -28.94 6.55 18.99
C LEU A 122 -29.21 7.27 20.31
N THR A 123 -28.63 8.46 20.50
CA THR A 123 -28.86 9.27 21.70
C THR A 123 -30.34 9.61 21.91
N ARG A 124 -31.05 9.93 20.81
CA ARG A 124 -32.50 10.21 20.87
C ARG A 124 -33.31 8.96 21.22
N MET A 125 -32.93 7.80 20.67
CA MET A 125 -33.58 6.52 20.99
C MET A 125 -33.37 6.15 22.46
N ASP A 126 -32.14 6.27 22.96
CA ASP A 126 -31.82 5.98 24.36
C ASP A 126 -32.54 6.92 25.34
N ALA A 127 -32.70 8.20 24.96
CA ALA A 127 -33.47 9.17 25.73
C ALA A 127 -35.00 8.93 25.68
N ALA A 128 -35.50 8.32 24.60
CA ALA A 128 -36.91 8.03 24.39
C ALA A 128 -37.38 6.72 25.04
N VAL A 129 -36.47 5.86 25.52
CA VAL A 129 -36.80 4.72 26.37
C VAL A 129 -36.89 5.20 27.82
N PRO A 130 -38.09 5.38 28.40
CA PRO A 130 -38.18 5.74 29.81
C PRO A 130 -37.64 4.59 30.66
N LYS A 131 -36.97 4.95 31.75
CA LYS A 131 -36.45 4.10 32.83
C LYS A 131 -37.59 3.33 33.53
N ALA A 132 -38.27 2.44 32.80
CA ALA A 132 -39.46 1.72 33.22
C ALA A 132 -39.20 0.21 33.27
N ALA A 133 -38.18 -0.22 34.03
CA ALA A 133 -38.01 -1.63 34.39
C ALA A 133 -37.16 -1.80 35.66
N ALA A 134 -37.50 -1.10 36.74
CA ALA A 134 -37.06 -1.50 38.08
C ALA A 134 -38.31 -1.70 38.94
N LYS A 135 -39.00 -2.83 38.74
CA LYS A 135 -40.06 -3.28 39.66
C LYS A 135 -39.38 -3.72 40.96
N PRO A 136 -39.73 -3.18 42.14
CA PRO A 136 -39.13 -3.61 43.40
C PRO A 136 -39.55 -5.06 43.72
N PRO A 137 -38.71 -5.84 44.41
CA PRO A 137 -39.04 -7.21 44.76
C PRO A 137 -40.26 -7.25 45.68
N ARG A 138 -41.27 -8.06 45.32
CA ARG A 138 -42.44 -8.34 46.15
C ARG A 138 -41.98 -8.95 47.47
N LYS A 139 -42.29 -8.29 48.59
CA LYS A 139 -42.17 -8.89 49.93
C LYS A 139 -43.09 -10.11 50.01
N VAL A 140 -42.51 -11.29 50.19
CA VAL A 140 -43.27 -12.50 50.53
C VAL A 140 -43.69 -12.35 52.00
N SER A 141 -44.99 -12.20 52.23
CA SER A 141 -45.55 -12.22 53.58
C SER A 141 -45.44 -13.64 54.14
N ALA A 142 -44.65 -13.81 55.20
CA ALA A 142 -44.75 -14.97 56.06
C ALA A 142 -46.11 -14.90 56.77
N ARG A 143 -47.01 -15.85 56.48
CA ARG A 143 -48.18 -16.09 57.31
C ARG A 143 -48.04 -17.47 57.92
N ALA A 144 -47.76 -17.44 59.22
CA ALA A 144 -47.88 -18.57 60.11
C ALA A 144 -49.29 -19.16 60.06
N ALA A 145 -49.35 -20.49 60.09
CA ALA A 145 -50.51 -21.23 60.55
C ALA A 145 -49.97 -22.41 61.37
N GLY A 146 -49.98 -22.26 62.69
CA GLY A 146 -50.05 -23.39 63.59
C GLY A 146 -51.51 -23.85 63.72
N VAL A 147 -51.72 -25.15 63.90
CA VAL A 147 -52.83 -25.88 64.55
C VAL A 147 -52.32 -27.34 64.59
N ALA A 148 -51.83 -27.87 65.72
CA ALA A 148 -52.59 -28.46 66.84
C ALA A 148 -53.45 -29.68 66.45
N ALA A 149 -52.88 -30.88 66.59
CA ALA A 149 -53.47 -32.06 67.26
C ALA A 149 -52.39 -33.16 67.34
#